data_AF-A0A3B8T425-F1
#
_entry.id   AF-A0A3B8T425-F1
#
_cell.length_a   1.000
_cell.length_b   1.000
_cell.length_c   1.000
_cell.angle_alpha   90.00
_cell.angle_beta   90.00
_cell.angle_gamma   90.00
#
_symmetry.space_group_name_H-M   'P 1'
#
loop_
_entity.id
_entity.type
_entity.pdbx_description
1 polymer ?
#
loop_
_entity_poly.entity_id
_entity_poly.type
_entity_poly.pdbx_seq_one_letter_code
_entity_poly.pdbx_strand_id
1 'polypeptide(L)'
;NPDYNVTWGQRNRFNDPALQDRVLFTVNRVLPEIDAAAIQATLPAPQLMTSGNTWFENLTIGSAAKSAEQQQWTPAQMSTQMRQDVRIPTSHKDNDLLTNKK
;
A
#
# COMPACT_ATOMS: atom_id res chain seq x y z
N ASN A 1 -14.03 1.97 -10.77
CA ASN A 1 -13.72 1.69 -12.18
C ASN A 1 -14.20 0.28 -12.47
N PRO A 2 -15.32 0.09 -13.18
CA PRO A 2 -15.93 -1.22 -13.44
C PRO A 2 -15.12 -2.12 -14.39
N ASP A 3 -14.07 -1.60 -15.04
CA ASP A 3 -13.25 -2.35 -16.00
C ASP A 3 -12.33 -3.41 -15.34
N TYR A 4 -12.31 -3.48 -14.01
CA TYR A 4 -11.46 -4.40 -13.25
C TYR A 4 -12.24 -5.51 -12.55
N ASN A 5 -13.45 -5.83 -13.02
CA ASN A 5 -14.22 -6.94 -12.48
C ASN A 5 -13.49 -8.26 -12.70
N VAL A 6 -13.29 -8.99 -11.61
CA VAL A 6 -12.62 -10.28 -11.64
C VAL A 6 -13.64 -11.34 -12.03
N THR A 7 -13.34 -12.12 -13.06
CA THR A 7 -14.08 -13.32 -13.41
C THR A 7 -13.45 -14.58 -12.81
N TRP A 8 -12.12 -14.55 -12.61
CA TRP A 8 -11.37 -15.55 -11.88
C TRP A 8 -10.05 -14.96 -11.35
N GLY A 9 -9.65 -15.36 -10.14
CA GLY A 9 -8.36 -15.02 -9.56
C GLY A 9 -8.16 -15.73 -8.23
N GLN A 10 -6.90 -15.94 -7.84
CA GLN A 10 -6.55 -16.59 -6.57
C GLN A 10 -5.34 -15.89 -5.95
N ARG A 11 -5.46 -15.52 -4.67
CA ARG A 11 -4.38 -14.96 -3.85
C ARG A 11 -3.56 -16.07 -3.21
N ASN A 12 -2.31 -15.77 -2.85
CA ASN A 12 -1.39 -16.67 -2.16
C ASN A 12 -1.14 -18.01 -2.88
N ARG A 13 -1.27 -18.03 -4.22
CA ARG A 13 -1.17 -19.27 -5.02
C ARG A 13 0.23 -19.92 -4.96
N PHE A 14 1.26 -19.18 -4.59
CA PHE A 14 2.58 -19.75 -4.30
C PHE A 14 2.57 -20.75 -3.12
N ASN A 15 1.51 -20.75 -2.30
CA ASN A 15 1.33 -21.71 -1.22
C ASN A 15 0.31 -22.82 -1.57
N ASP A 16 -0.03 -22.96 -2.85
CA ASP A 16 -0.83 -24.09 -3.33
C ASP A 16 0.00 -25.38 -3.26
N PRO A 17 -0.53 -26.48 -2.67
CA PRO A 17 0.19 -27.76 -2.58
C PRO A 17 0.77 -28.25 -3.91
N ALA A 18 0.10 -27.98 -5.04
CA ALA A 18 0.58 -28.39 -6.37
C ALA A 18 1.81 -27.59 -6.85
N LEU A 19 2.12 -26.46 -6.20
CA LEU A 19 3.20 -25.55 -6.57
C LEU A 19 4.32 -25.46 -5.52
N GLN A 20 4.07 -25.88 -4.28
CA GLN A 20 5.02 -25.72 -3.16
C GLN A 20 6.42 -26.26 -3.46
N ASP A 21 6.55 -27.46 -4.02
CA ASP A 21 7.87 -28.03 -4.36
C ASP A 21 8.66 -27.17 -5.35
N ARG A 22 7.96 -26.59 -6.34
CA ARG A 22 8.58 -25.74 -7.36
C ARG A 22 8.98 -24.39 -6.79
N VAL A 23 8.16 -23.85 -5.88
CA VAL A 23 8.47 -22.62 -5.14
C VAL A 23 9.70 -22.85 -4.25
N LEU A 24 9.72 -23.94 -3.48
CA LEU A 24 10.84 -24.28 -2.60
C LEU A 24 12.15 -24.44 -3.39
N PHE A 25 12.11 -25.19 -4.50
CA PHE A 25 13.26 -25.35 -5.38
C PHE A 25 13.77 -23.99 -5.90
N THR A 26 12.87 -23.14 -6.40
CA THR A 26 13.23 -21.85 -6.99
C THR A 26 13.79 -20.88 -5.95
N VAL A 27 13.16 -20.79 -4.78
CA VAL A 27 13.58 -19.90 -3.70
C VAL A 27 14.94 -20.33 -3.17
N ASN A 28 15.15 -21.62 -2.87
CA ASN A 28 16.45 -22.12 -2.40
C ASN A 28 17.58 -21.91 -3.43
N ARG A 29 17.24 -21.87 -4.73
CA ARG A 29 18.23 -21.61 -5.78
C ARG A 29 18.69 -20.15 -5.81
N VAL A 30 17.82 -19.22 -5.47
CA VAL A 30 18.05 -17.76 -5.55
C VAL A 30 18.51 -17.18 -4.21
N LEU A 31 17.92 -17.64 -3.10
CA LEU A 31 18.18 -17.22 -1.73
C LEU A 31 18.50 -18.45 -0.86
N PRO A 32 19.67 -19.09 -1.03
CA PRO A 32 20.03 -20.30 -0.30
C PRO A 32 20.21 -20.11 1.21
N GLU A 33 20.34 -18.87 1.68
CA GLU A 33 20.59 -18.53 3.08
C GLU A 33 19.34 -18.55 3.97
N ILE A 34 18.14 -18.63 3.39
CA ILE A 34 16.88 -18.67 4.15
C ILE A 34 16.32 -20.09 4.27
N ASP A 35 15.65 -20.37 5.38
CA ASP A 35 14.85 -21.60 5.52
C ASP A 35 13.51 -21.40 4.81
N ALA A 36 13.52 -21.57 3.48
CA ALA A 36 12.33 -21.39 2.67
C ALA A 36 11.20 -22.38 3.04
N ALA A 37 11.53 -23.57 3.54
CA ALA A 37 10.54 -24.55 3.97
C ALA A 37 9.81 -24.08 5.23
N ALA A 38 10.55 -23.63 6.24
CA ALA A 38 9.95 -23.06 7.45
C ALA A 38 9.13 -21.81 7.15
N ILE A 39 9.62 -20.91 6.28
CA ILE A 39 8.87 -19.71 5.86
C ILE A 39 7.58 -20.11 5.15
N GLN A 40 7.65 -21.02 4.17
CA GLN A 40 6.50 -21.47 3.39
C GLN A 40 5.38 -22.03 4.29
N ALA A 41 5.72 -22.75 5.35
CA ALA A 41 4.77 -23.28 6.33
C ALA A 41 3.99 -22.20 7.11
N THR A 42 4.51 -20.97 7.18
CA THR A 42 3.83 -19.84 7.85
C THR A 42 2.96 -18.99 6.91
N LEU A 43 3.04 -19.23 5.59
CA LEU A 43 2.34 -18.42 4.60
C LEU A 43 0.84 -18.75 4.59
N PRO A 44 -0.02 -17.76 4.26
CA PRO A 44 -1.45 -17.99 4.15
C PRO A 44 -1.76 -19.01 3.04
N ALA A 45 -2.85 -19.76 3.23
CA ALA A 45 -3.35 -20.67 2.21
C ALA A 45 -3.84 -19.91 0.96
N PRO A 46 -3.90 -20.58 -0.21
CA PRO A 46 -4.49 -20.01 -1.40
C PRO A 46 -5.95 -19.59 -1.16
N GLN A 47 -6.31 -18.39 -1.59
CA GLN A 47 -7.65 -17.83 -1.38
C GLN A 47 -8.25 -17.39 -2.72
N LEU A 48 -9.38 -17.97 -3.08
CA LEU A 48 -10.10 -17.58 -4.30
C LEU A 48 -10.67 -16.16 -4.17
N MET A 49 -10.59 -15.38 -5.24
CA MET A 49 -11.22 -14.06 -5.34
C MET A 49 -12.71 -14.22 -5.67
N THR A 50 -13.53 -13.31 -5.16
CA THR A 50 -14.96 -13.23 -5.44
C THR A 50 -15.19 -12.71 -6.85
N SER A 51 -15.82 -13.54 -7.69
CA SER A 51 -16.22 -13.14 -9.04
C SER A 51 -17.27 -12.03 -9.01
N GLY A 52 -17.18 -11.10 -9.94
CA GLY A 52 -18.09 -9.95 -10.04
C GLY A 52 -17.67 -8.76 -9.19
N ASN A 53 -16.83 -8.95 -8.18
CA ASN A 53 -16.14 -7.87 -7.49
C ASN A 53 -14.99 -7.35 -8.35
N THR A 54 -14.66 -6.07 -8.21
CA THR A 54 -13.45 -5.50 -8.79
C THR A 54 -12.21 -6.12 -8.16
N TRP A 55 -11.07 -6.02 -8.86
CA TRP A 55 -9.79 -6.46 -8.33
C TRP A 55 -9.45 -5.79 -6.98
N PHE A 56 -9.73 -4.49 -6.84
CA PHE A 56 -9.43 -3.74 -5.62
C PHE A 56 -10.30 -4.16 -4.43
N GLU A 57 -11.59 -4.42 -4.65
CA GLU A 57 -12.50 -4.94 -3.61
C GLU A 57 -12.11 -6.35 -3.13
N ASN A 58 -11.46 -7.13 -3.99
CA ASN A 58 -10.91 -8.44 -3.64
C ASN A 58 -9.59 -8.38 -2.88
N LEU A 59 -9.00 -7.20 -2.71
CA LEU A 59 -7.75 -7.02 -2.00
C LEU A 59 -7.97 -6.39 -0.64
N THR A 60 -7.69 -7.17 0.40
CA THR A 60 -7.41 -6.62 1.73
C THR A 60 -5.93 -6.22 1.77
N ILE A 61 -5.62 -5.00 1.31
CA ILE A 61 -4.28 -4.42 1.45
C ILE A 61 -4.19 -3.81 2.85
N GLY A 62 -3.81 -4.62 3.83
CA GLY A 62 -3.58 -4.16 5.19
C GLY A 62 -2.40 -4.89 5.81
N SER A 63 -1.50 -4.16 6.47
CA SER A 63 -0.58 -4.73 7.46
C SER A 63 -1.42 -5.21 8.64
N ALA A 64 -1.96 -6.43 8.59
CA ALA A 64 -2.91 -6.97 9.58
C ALA A 64 -3.88 -5.89 10.07
N ALA A 65 -4.80 -5.43 9.19
CA ALA A 65 -5.69 -4.29 9.38
C ALA A 65 -5.89 -3.86 10.86
N LYS A 66 -5.00 -2.97 11.35
CA LYS A 66 -5.44 -2.05 12.39
C LYS A 66 -6.61 -1.33 11.75
N SER A 67 -7.79 -1.49 12.33
CA SER A 67 -8.89 -0.55 12.16
C SER A 67 -8.32 0.83 12.43
N ALA A 68 -7.85 1.51 11.39
CA ALA A 68 -7.66 2.94 11.47
C ALA A 68 -9.08 3.46 11.55
N GLU A 69 -9.55 3.80 12.77
CA GLU A 69 -10.65 4.72 12.93
C GLU A 69 -10.40 5.85 11.94
N GLN A 70 -11.23 5.91 10.89
CA GLN A 70 -11.25 7.04 10.00
C GLN A 70 -11.73 8.20 10.87
N GLN A 71 -10.80 8.97 11.45
CA GLN A 71 -11.14 10.15 12.22
C GLN A 71 -11.96 11.07 11.31
N GLN A 72 -13.25 11.14 11.59
CA GLN A 72 -14.15 12.09 10.94
C GLN A 72 -13.84 13.46 11.52
N TRP A 73 -13.10 14.25 10.75
CA TRP A 73 -12.79 15.63 11.11
C TRP A 73 -14.09 16.43 11.14
N THR A 74 -14.32 17.20 12.20
CA THR A 74 -15.42 18.17 12.21
C THR A 74 -15.11 19.31 11.23
N PRO A 75 -16.14 20.01 10.70
CA PRO A 75 -15.93 21.14 9.79
C PRO A 75 -15.00 22.23 10.35
N ALA A 76 -15.02 22.44 11.68
CA ALA A 76 -14.14 23.37 12.36
C ALA A 76 -12.66 22.95 12.26
N GLN A 77 -12.37 21.66 12.44
CA GLN A 77 -11.02 21.13 12.34
C GLN A 77 -10.51 21.18 10.89
N MET A 78 -11.35 20.89 9.91
CA MET A 78 -11.01 21.04 8.48
C MET A 78 -10.62 22.48 8.12
N SER A 79 -11.38 23.48 8.63
CA SER A 79 -11.09 24.89 8.38
C SER A 79 -9.75 25.35 8.97
N THR A 80 -9.38 24.80 10.11
CA THR A 80 -8.11 25.11 10.78
C THR A 80 -6.94 24.52 10.01
N GLN A 81 -7.07 23.29 9.53
CA GLN A 81 -6.04 22.63 8.74
C GLN A 81 -5.81 23.35 7.40
N MET A 82 -6.87 23.69 6.66
CA MET A 82 -6.74 24.45 5.41
C MET A 82 -6.00 25.78 5.59
N ARG A 83 -6.19 26.48 6.72
CA ARG A 83 -5.45 27.72 7.03
C ARG A 83 -3.96 27.48 7.27
N GLN A 84 -3.57 26.33 7.78
CA GLN A 84 -2.18 25.96 7.99
C GLN A 84 -1.53 25.53 6.67
N ASP A 85 -2.24 24.78 5.84
CA ASP A 85 -1.72 24.27 4.56
C ASP A 85 -1.59 25.36 3.49
N VAL A 86 -2.40 26.44 3.57
CA VAL A 86 -2.31 27.60 2.67
C VAL A 86 -1.18 28.57 3.08
N ARG A 87 -0.47 28.36 4.21
CA ARG A 87 0.76 29.11 4.48
C ARG A 87 1.87 28.63 3.52
N ILE A 88 2.06 29.36 2.42
CA ILE A 88 3.21 29.20 1.54
C ILE A 88 4.50 29.44 2.36
N PRO A 89 5.45 28.48 2.45
CA PRO A 89 6.62 28.60 3.33
C PRO A 89 7.74 29.53 2.84
N THR A 90 7.64 30.19 1.69
CA THR A 90 8.74 31.05 1.20
C THR A 90 8.23 32.29 0.45
N SER A 91 8.02 33.38 1.18
CA SER A 91 8.33 34.71 0.66
C SER A 91 9.77 35.02 1.10
N HIS A 92 10.75 34.61 0.28
CA HIS A 92 12.10 35.13 0.41
C HIS A 92 12.01 36.63 0.12
N LYS A 93 12.27 37.45 1.13
CA LYS A 93 12.31 38.91 1.01
C LYS A 93 13.52 39.31 0.15
N ASP A 94 13.35 39.36 -1.16
CA ASP A 94 14.24 40.16 -2.00
C ASP A 94 13.81 41.62 -1.91
N ASN A 95 14.15 42.28 -0.80
CA ASN A 95 13.94 43.72 -0.62
C ASN A 95 15.22 44.46 -0.23
N ASP A 96 16.38 43.84 -0.43
CA ASP A 96 17.69 44.39 -0.03
C ASP A 96 18.57 44.86 -1.21
N LEU A 97 18.00 45.14 -2.39
CA LEU A 97 18.79 45.59 -3.55
C LEU A 97 18.41 46.95 -4.16
N LEU A 98 17.65 47.80 -3.46
CA LEU A 98 17.38 49.17 -3.93
C LEU A 98 17.57 50.25 -2.86
N THR A 99 18.65 50.18 -2.10
CA THR A 99 19.21 51.40 -1.47
C THR A 99 20.70 51.51 -1.77
N ASN A 100 21.11 52.70 -2.20
CA ASN A 100 22.46 53.20 -2.50
C ASN A 100 23.02 52.97 -3.93
N LYS A 101 22.73 53.94 -4.81
CA LYS A 101 23.76 54.72 -5.54
C LYS A 101 23.15 55.86 -6.39
N LYS A 102 23.03 57.05 -5.82
CA LYS A 102 23.72 58.30 -6.23
C LYS A 102 23.26 59.46 -5.36
#